data_AF-A0AAV0H994-F1
#
_entry.id   AF-A0AAV0H994-F1
#
_cell.length_a   1.000
_cell.length_b   1.000
_cell.length_c   1.000
_cell.angle_alpha   90.00
_cell.angle_beta   90.00
_cell.angle_gamma   90.00
#
_symmetry.space_group_name_H-M   'P 1'
#
loop_
_entity.id
_entity.type
_entity.pdbx_description
1 polymer ?
#
loop_
_entity_poly.entity_id
_entity_poly.type
_entity_poly.pdbx_seq_one_letter_code
_entity_poly.pdbx_strand_id
1 'polypeptide(L)'
;MDEMAGGLRDSYVPFLLVARGERDRLQESCGGGEKGMVVPWRDQLKVTNSRQIVKKWRIGWRVKRMGVEDELVTRDEICEVVKRLMDGGQSEVTEFRERAQELGKIWRGAIVEGGSSDGNLLQTISAI
;
A
#
# COMPACT_ATOMS: atom_id res chain seq x y z
N MET A 1 -7.94 9.57 -11.29
CA MET A 1 -7.99 8.16 -10.80
C MET A 1 -8.01 7.18 -11.97
N ASP A 2 -8.64 7.52 -13.09
CA ASP A 2 -8.67 6.64 -14.27
C ASP A 2 -7.26 6.34 -14.82
N GLU A 3 -6.32 7.30 -14.83
CA GLU A 3 -4.91 7.05 -15.16
C GLU A 3 -4.26 5.97 -14.27
N MET A 4 -4.55 5.98 -12.97
CA MET A 4 -4.05 4.98 -12.02
C MET A 4 -4.66 3.61 -12.28
N ALA A 5 -5.97 3.55 -12.50
CA ALA A 5 -6.66 2.30 -12.82
C ALA A 5 -6.17 1.71 -14.15
N GLY A 6 -6.02 2.56 -15.18
CA GLY A 6 -5.47 2.20 -16.48
C GLY A 6 -4.03 1.71 -16.38
N GLY A 7 -3.16 2.43 -15.68
CA GLY A 7 -1.76 2.02 -15.51
C GLY A 7 -1.60 0.71 -14.76
N LEU A 8 -2.42 0.47 -13.73
CA LEU A 8 -2.47 -0.81 -13.02
C LEU A 8 -3.00 -1.94 -13.91
N ARG A 9 -4.05 -1.69 -14.70
CA ARG A 9 -4.58 -2.67 -15.67
C ARG A 9 -3.54 -3.03 -16.73
N ASP A 10 -2.91 -2.02 -17.33
CA ASP A 10 -1.95 -2.16 -18.43
C ASP A 10 -0.62 -2.78 -17.95
N SER A 11 -0.34 -2.71 -16.64
CA SER A 11 0.81 -3.37 -16.04
C SER A 11 0.74 -4.90 -16.07
N TYR A 12 -0.48 -5.45 -16.11
CA TYR A 12 -0.80 -6.88 -16.09
C TYR A 12 -0.23 -7.65 -14.88
N VAL A 13 0.15 -6.95 -13.81
CA VAL A 13 0.60 -7.56 -12.55
C VAL A 13 -0.54 -7.67 -11.54
N PRO A 14 -0.48 -8.62 -10.60
CA PRO A 14 -1.43 -8.66 -9.51
C PRO A 14 -1.32 -7.44 -8.57
N PHE A 15 -2.44 -6.82 -8.20
CA PHE A 15 -2.42 -5.65 -7.32
C PHE A 15 -3.59 -5.57 -6.34
N LEU A 16 -3.38 -4.82 -5.25
CA LEU A 16 -4.40 -4.41 -4.31
C LEU A 16 -4.41 -2.87 -4.25
N LEU A 17 -5.46 -2.25 -4.79
CA LEU A 17 -5.62 -0.79 -4.79
C LEU A 17 -6.53 -0.35 -3.65
N VAL A 18 -5.99 0.41 -2.70
CA VAL A 18 -6.79 1.06 -1.66
C VAL A 18 -7.19 2.44 -2.15
N ALA A 19 -8.48 2.67 -2.39
CA ALA A 19 -8.98 3.92 -2.97
C ALA A 19 -10.19 4.46 -2.20
N ARG A 20 -10.28 5.79 -2.09
CA ARG A 20 -11.45 6.48 -1.54
C ARG A 20 -12.45 6.77 -2.67
N GLY A 21 -13.74 6.47 -2.46
CA GLY A 21 -14.82 6.78 -3.41
C GLY A 21 -15.42 5.56 -4.11
N GLU A 22 -15.91 5.76 -5.34
CA GLU A 22 -16.68 4.81 -6.15
C GLU A 22 -15.89 3.53 -6.51
N ARG A 23 -15.91 2.55 -5.59
CA ARG A 23 -15.20 1.28 -5.72
C ARG A 23 -15.54 0.54 -7.01
N ASP A 24 -16.82 0.44 -7.36
CA ASP A 24 -17.27 -0.41 -8.47
C ASP A 24 -16.78 0.14 -9.82
N ARG A 25 -16.90 1.46 -10.04
CA ARG A 25 -16.34 2.14 -11.21
C ARG A 25 -14.81 1.95 -11.31
N LEU A 26 -14.09 2.09 -10.19
CA LEU A 26 -12.65 1.87 -10.18
C LEU A 26 -12.28 0.41 -10.42
N GLN A 27 -13.07 -0.52 -9.88
CA GLN A 27 -12.89 -1.95 -10.07
C GLN A 27 -13.05 -2.33 -11.55
N GLU A 28 -14.08 -1.80 -12.21
CA GLU A 28 -14.29 -1.95 -13.66
C GLU A 28 -13.13 -1.36 -14.46
N SER A 29 -12.72 -0.13 -14.15
CA SER A 29 -11.59 0.56 -14.81
C SER A 29 -10.26 -0.21 -14.65
N CYS A 30 -10.10 -0.94 -13.54
CA CYS A 30 -8.98 -1.82 -13.24
C CYS A 30 -9.05 -3.20 -13.94
N GLY A 31 -10.05 -3.44 -14.80
CA GLY A 31 -10.25 -4.72 -15.49
C GLY A 31 -11.19 -5.69 -14.77
N GLY A 32 -12.13 -5.17 -13.97
CA GLY A 32 -13.25 -5.95 -13.42
C GLY A 32 -12.87 -7.03 -12.39
N GLY A 33 -11.62 -7.04 -11.90
CA GLY A 33 -11.16 -8.03 -10.91
C GLY A 33 -10.25 -9.13 -11.45
N GLU A 34 -9.91 -9.10 -12.75
CA GLU A 34 -9.08 -10.13 -13.37
C GLU A 34 -7.66 -10.22 -12.75
N LYS A 35 -7.04 -9.06 -12.50
CA LYS A 35 -5.67 -8.98 -11.94
C LYS A 35 -5.59 -8.29 -10.59
N GLY A 36 -6.61 -7.52 -10.19
CA GLY A 36 -6.50 -6.74 -8.97
C GLY A 36 -7.81 -6.44 -8.30
N MET A 37 -7.71 -6.18 -7.00
CA MET A 37 -8.86 -5.86 -6.15
C MET A 37 -8.78 -4.40 -5.71
N VAL A 38 -9.88 -3.67 -5.86
CA VAL A 38 -10.07 -2.33 -5.32
C VAL A 38 -10.78 -2.47 -3.98
N VAL A 39 -10.10 -2.06 -2.91
CA VAL A 39 -10.67 -2.04 -1.56
C VAL A 39 -10.98 -0.61 -1.14
N PRO A 40 -12.14 -0.40 -0.49
CA PRO A 40 -12.51 0.94 -0.05
C PRO A 40 -11.54 1.42 1.03
N TRP A 41 -11.12 2.67 0.88
CA TRP A 41 -10.44 3.40 1.93
C TRP A 41 -11.40 3.59 3.10
N ARG A 42 -11.18 2.86 4.20
CA ARG A 42 -11.76 3.21 5.51
C ARG A 42 -10.89 4.28 6.16
N ASP A 43 -11.41 4.97 7.16
CA ASP A 43 -10.61 5.82 8.05
C ASP A 43 -9.54 4.96 8.73
N GLN A 44 -8.43 4.72 8.03
CA GLN A 44 -7.19 4.29 8.64
C GLN A 44 -6.93 5.35 9.70
N LEU A 45 -6.83 4.89 10.95
CA LEU A 45 -6.33 5.68 12.07
C LEU A 45 -5.21 6.59 11.53
N LYS A 46 -5.14 7.86 11.98
CA LYS A 46 -4.19 8.91 11.54
C LYS A 46 -2.70 8.47 11.38
N VAL A 47 -2.39 7.26 11.81
CA VAL A 47 -1.14 6.51 11.78
C VAL A 47 -0.64 6.15 10.38
N THR A 48 -1.50 5.76 9.42
CA THR A 48 -1.02 5.16 8.15
C THR A 48 -1.08 6.15 6.98
N ASN A 49 -0.17 7.13 6.97
CA ASN A 49 -0.03 8.07 5.85
C ASN A 49 1.21 7.76 4.99
N SER A 50 1.26 8.32 3.78
CA SER A 50 2.37 8.10 2.84
C SER A 50 3.73 8.53 3.42
N ARG A 51 3.77 9.47 4.36
CA ARG A 51 5.02 9.85 5.06
C ARG A 51 5.52 8.71 5.94
N GLN A 52 4.63 8.03 6.66
CA GLN A 52 4.97 6.88 7.50
C GLN A 52 5.53 5.73 6.64
N ILE A 53 4.84 5.37 5.55
CA ILE A 53 5.24 4.29 4.63
C ILE A 53 6.61 4.57 4.00
N VAL A 54 6.79 5.76 3.43
CA VAL A 54 7.97 6.09 2.62
C VAL A 54 9.16 6.51 3.47
N LYS A 55 8.96 7.40 4.46
CA LYS A 55 10.08 8.00 5.22
C LYS A 55 10.46 7.21 6.47
N LYS A 56 9.47 6.70 7.20
CA LYS A 56 9.73 6.05 8.50
C LYS A 56 9.93 4.55 8.35
N TRP A 57 8.98 3.87 7.73
CA TRP A 57 9.06 2.43 7.52
C TRP A 57 9.97 2.08 6.33
N ARG A 58 10.06 2.96 5.33
CA ARG A 58 10.87 2.75 4.12
C ARG A 58 10.50 1.44 3.42
N ILE A 59 9.20 1.20 3.26
CA ILE A 59 8.66 -0.04 2.65
C ILE A 59 7.91 0.22 1.34
N GLY A 60 8.08 1.39 0.73
CA GLY A 60 7.38 1.71 -0.50
C GLY A 60 7.74 3.06 -1.08
N TRP A 61 7.24 3.29 -2.30
CA TRP A 61 7.48 4.50 -3.06
C TRP A 61 6.36 5.51 -2.95
N ARG A 62 6.74 6.76 -3.21
CA ARG A 62 5.82 7.83 -3.55
C ARG A 62 6.02 8.15 -5.03
N VAL A 63 4.98 7.96 -5.82
CA VAL A 63 4.98 8.30 -7.25
C VAL A 63 4.58 9.77 -7.40
N LYS A 64 5.46 10.59 -7.96
CA LYS A 64 5.26 12.02 -8.27
C LYS A 64 6.13 12.39 -9.47
N ARG A 65 5.64 13.22 -10.39
CA ARG A 65 6.51 13.95 -11.34
C ARG A 65 7.24 15.08 -10.61
N MET A 66 8.51 15.28 -10.96
CA MET A 66 9.33 16.39 -10.46
C MET A 66 9.08 17.61 -11.35
N GLY A 67 8.71 18.76 -10.77
CA GLY A 67 8.82 20.05 -11.47
C GLY A 67 7.57 20.94 -11.47
N VAL A 68 6.36 20.40 -11.25
CA VAL A 68 5.13 21.21 -11.21
C VAL A 68 4.15 20.62 -10.17
N GLU A 69 3.59 21.46 -9.30
CA GLU A 69 2.44 21.06 -8.48
C GLU A 69 1.24 20.73 -9.38
N ASP A 70 0.51 19.66 -9.08
CA ASP A 70 -0.66 19.16 -9.83
C ASP A 70 -0.42 18.49 -11.20
N GLU A 71 0.82 18.18 -11.58
CA GLU A 71 1.05 17.34 -12.76
C GLU A 71 0.63 15.89 -12.48
N LEU A 72 -0.42 15.45 -13.19
CA LEU A 72 -0.94 14.09 -13.11
C LEU A 72 0.09 13.11 -13.67
N VAL A 73 0.41 12.07 -12.89
CA VAL A 73 1.21 10.94 -13.36
C VAL A 73 0.38 10.18 -14.41
N THR A 74 0.98 9.90 -15.57
CA THR A 74 0.27 9.21 -16.65
C THR A 74 0.13 7.72 -16.36
N ARG A 75 -0.85 7.07 -16.99
CA ARG A 75 -1.02 5.61 -16.91
C ARG A 75 0.25 4.85 -17.32
N ASP A 76 1.00 5.35 -18.30
CA ASP A 76 2.19 4.66 -18.82
C ASP A 76 3.30 4.70 -17.78
N GLU A 77 3.50 5.84 -17.12
CA GLU A 77 4.43 5.98 -16.00
C GLU A 77 4.04 5.10 -14.81
N ILE A 78 2.74 5.01 -14.51
CA ILE A 78 2.22 4.13 -13.45
C ILE A 78 2.50 2.67 -13.80
N CYS A 79 2.23 2.27 -15.04
CA CYS A 79 2.49 0.93 -15.54
C CYS A 79 3.97 0.55 -15.40
N GLU A 80 4.88 1.43 -15.80
CA GLU A 80 6.32 1.22 -15.68
C GLU A 80 6.77 1.13 -14.21
N VAL A 81 6.33 2.05 -13.36
CA VAL A 81 6.67 2.04 -11.93
C VAL A 81 6.17 0.78 -11.25
N VAL A 82 4.96 0.33 -11.57
CA VAL A 82 4.37 -0.88 -11.01
C VAL A 82 5.14 -2.11 -11.46
N LYS A 83 5.44 -2.25 -12.76
CA LYS A 83 6.28 -3.34 -13.28
C LYS A 83 7.63 -3.37 -12.59
N ARG A 84 8.26 -2.20 -12.44
CA ARG A 84 9.54 -2.03 -11.77
C ARG A 84 9.51 -2.42 -10.29
N LEU A 85 8.42 -2.10 -9.58
CA LEU A 85 8.22 -2.50 -8.19
C LEU A 85 8.04 -4.02 -8.07
N MET A 86 7.37 -4.63 -9.05
CA MET A 86 7.12 -6.07 -9.03
C MET A 86 8.33 -6.88 -9.50
N ASP A 87 9.21 -6.26 -10.29
CA ASP A 87 10.49 -6.85 -10.68
C ASP A 87 11.42 -6.96 -9.46
N GLY A 88 11.95 -8.16 -9.24
CA GLY A 88 12.78 -8.50 -8.07
C GLY A 88 14.22 -8.00 -8.19
N GLY A 89 14.62 -7.47 -9.35
CA GLY A 89 16.01 -7.12 -9.66
C GLY A 89 16.52 -5.82 -9.04
N GLN A 90 15.65 -5.00 -8.43
CA GLN A 90 16.06 -3.71 -7.88
C GLN A 90 16.44 -3.81 -6.40
N SER A 91 17.64 -3.39 -6.06
CA SER A 91 18.14 -3.38 -4.68
C SER A 91 17.20 -2.65 -3.72
N GLU A 92 16.67 -1.49 -4.12
CA GLU A 92 15.73 -0.72 -3.31
C GLU A 92 14.44 -1.49 -3.00
N VAL A 93 13.89 -2.21 -3.98
CA VAL A 93 12.66 -2.99 -3.79
C VAL A 93 12.93 -4.23 -2.92
N THR A 94 14.11 -4.83 -3.04
CA THR A 94 14.55 -5.91 -2.13
C THR A 94 14.63 -5.40 -0.70
N GLU A 95 15.22 -4.23 -0.45
CA GLU A 95 15.24 -3.60 0.88
C GLU A 95 13.82 -3.34 1.41
N PHE A 96 12.88 -2.92 0.56
CA PHE A 96 11.49 -2.73 0.98
C PHE A 96 10.86 -4.02 1.50
N ARG A 97 11.09 -5.14 0.78
CA ARG A 97 10.57 -6.45 1.17
C ARG A 97 11.19 -6.92 2.48
N GLU A 98 12.49 -6.76 2.66
CA GLU A 98 13.18 -7.11 3.91
C GLU A 98 12.64 -6.32 5.10
N ARG A 99 12.51 -4.99 4.96
CA ARG A 99 11.95 -4.12 6.00
C ARG A 99 10.49 -4.46 6.31
N ALA A 100 9.69 -4.74 5.30
CA ALA A 100 8.30 -5.14 5.48
C ALA A 100 8.20 -6.48 6.23
N GLN A 101 9.09 -7.43 5.95
CA GLN A 101 9.16 -8.69 6.69
C GLN A 101 9.54 -8.49 8.15
N GLU A 102 10.52 -7.63 8.44
CA GLU A 102 10.95 -7.29 9.79
C GLU A 102 9.83 -6.62 10.60
N LEU A 103 9.18 -5.59 10.03
CA LEU A 103 8.00 -4.97 10.64
C LEU A 103 6.89 -5.99 10.90
N GLY A 104 6.66 -6.89 9.95
CA GLY A 104 5.69 -7.97 10.10
C GLY A 104 6.03 -8.92 11.26
N LYS A 105 7.31 -9.21 11.51
CA LYS A 105 7.74 -10.02 12.67
C LYS A 105 7.47 -9.28 13.98
N ILE A 106 7.77 -7.98 14.04
CA ILE A 106 7.50 -7.15 15.23
C ILE A 106 6.00 -7.12 15.53
N TRP A 107 5.15 -6.84 14.53
CA TRP A 107 3.70 -6.80 14.74
C TRP A 107 3.13 -8.15 15.14
N ARG A 108 3.59 -9.25 14.53
CA ARG A 108 3.19 -10.60 14.95
C ARG A 108 3.59 -10.89 16.39
N GLY A 109 4.81 -10.52 16.80
CA GLY A 109 5.25 -10.66 18.19
C GLY A 109 4.44 -9.81 19.18
N ALA A 110 3.88 -8.69 18.74
CA ALA A 110 3.06 -7.84 19.59
C ALA A 110 1.65 -8.41 19.85
N ILE A 111 1.08 -9.17 18.90
CA ILE A 111 -0.32 -9.65 18.96
C ILE A 111 -0.48 -11.09 19.47
N VAL A 112 0.61 -11.85 19.61
CA VAL A 112 0.55 -13.18 20.23
C VAL A 112 0.26 -13.07 21.73
N GLU A 113 -0.23 -14.14 22.34
CA GLU A 113 -0.46 -14.23 23.78
C GLU A 113 0.82 -13.89 24.56
N GLY A 114 0.70 -13.01 25.57
CA GLY A 114 1.83 -12.45 26.30
C GLY A 114 2.60 -11.36 25.55
N GLY A 115 2.18 -11.01 24.33
CA GLY A 115 2.70 -9.88 23.56
C GLY A 115 2.21 -8.52 24.08
N SER A 116 2.84 -7.45 23.61
CA SER A 116 2.54 -6.10 24.13
C SER A 116 1.12 -5.62 23.81
N SER A 117 0.55 -5.98 22.65
CA SER A 117 -0.83 -5.61 22.30
C SER A 117 -1.84 -6.46 23.07
N ASP A 118 -1.55 -7.74 23.26
CA ASP A 118 -2.35 -8.65 24.11
C ASP A 118 -2.40 -8.13 25.56
N GLY A 119 -1.24 -7.79 26.13
CA GLY A 119 -1.15 -7.19 27.46
C GLY A 119 -1.91 -5.86 27.58
N ASN A 120 -1.79 -4.97 26.58
CA ASN A 120 -2.54 -3.70 26.58
C ASN A 120 -4.06 -3.91 26.52
N LEU A 121 -4.52 -4.91 25.77
CA LEU A 121 -5.94 -5.26 25.71
C LEU A 121 -6.42 -5.82 27.06
N LEU A 122 -5.67 -6.73 27.67
CA LEU A 122 -5.99 -7.26 29.00
C LEU A 122 -6.04 -6.17 30.06
N GLN A 123 -5.07 -5.24 30.05
CA GLN A 123 -5.07 -4.08 30.95
C GLN A 123 -6.32 -3.22 30.76
N THR A 124 -6.70 -2.93 29.51
CA THR A 124 -7.89 -2.14 29.21
C THR A 124 -9.16 -2.83 29.71
N ILE A 125 -9.29 -4.14 29.49
CA ILE A 125 -10.44 -4.92 29.97
C ILE A 125 -10.49 -4.93 31.50
N SER A 126 -9.33 -5.06 32.16
CA SER A 126 -9.26 -5.07 33.63
C SER A 126 -9.54 -3.71 34.30
N ALA A 127 -9.53 -2.62 33.52
CA ALA A 127 -9.73 -1.26 34.01
C ALA A 127 -11.18 -0.75 33.86
N ILE A 128 -12.09 -1.59 33.35
CA ILE A 128 -13.53 -1.30 33.15
C ILE A 128 -14.33 -2.15 34.15
#